data_AF-A0A2H3CZM0-F1
#
_entry.id   AF-A0A2H3CZM0-F1
#
_cell.length_a   1.000
_cell.length_b   1.000
_cell.length_c   1.000
_cell.angle_alpha   90.00
_cell.angle_beta   90.00
_cell.angle_gamma   90.00
#
_symmetry.space_group_name_H-M   'P 1'
#
loop_
_entity.id
_entity.type
_entity.pdbx_description
1 polymer ?
#
loop_
_entity_poly.entity_id
_entity_poly.type
_entity_poly.pdbx_seq_one_letter_code
_entity_poly.pdbx_strand_id
1 'polypeptide(L)'
;MDVLGYHHFVAQGGDWGVSIIRSLALQFPESCIGIHTNFIQAFPPSPLQHPLILLWLMLGWLTLSEKRRMGRMQQWFQSEMRYAFIQGTKPQPVSYGLLDSPVGMLAWLYDKLHALVAPGFKWDKEVVITWTMMYILSENAGHARLYKESMQTVQHEVMDKKITKDVTVGVTRL
;
A
#
# COMPACT_ATOMS: atom_id res chain seq x y z
N MET A 1 -13.30 -6.38 15.63
CA MET A 1 -14.49 -5.54 15.85
C MET A 1 -15.50 -6.25 16.73
N ASP A 2 -15.76 -7.53 16.46
CA ASP A 2 -16.65 -8.37 17.28
C ASP A 2 -16.32 -8.36 18.79
N VAL A 3 -15.06 -8.63 19.18
CA VAL A 3 -14.61 -8.56 20.59
C VAL A 3 -14.82 -7.18 21.24
N LEU A 4 -14.84 -6.11 20.44
CA LEU A 4 -15.09 -4.74 20.92
C LEU A 4 -16.58 -4.37 20.94
N GLY A 5 -17.48 -5.26 20.50
CA GLY A 5 -18.93 -5.04 20.42
C GLY A 5 -19.39 -4.17 19.24
N TYR A 6 -18.52 -3.90 18.26
CA TYR A 6 -18.89 -3.10 17.07
C TYR A 6 -19.48 -3.99 15.98
N HIS A 7 -20.80 -4.02 15.88
CA HIS A 7 -21.53 -4.74 14.83
C HIS A 7 -21.44 -4.08 13.45
N HIS A 8 -21.28 -2.75 13.42
CA HIS A 8 -21.06 -1.99 12.19
C HIS A 8 -19.84 -1.08 12.37
N PHE A 9 -18.97 -1.02 11.35
CA PHE A 9 -17.76 -0.23 11.40
C PHE A 9 -17.37 0.31 10.01
N VAL A 10 -16.54 1.35 10.03
CA VAL A 10 -15.86 1.89 8.85
C VAL A 10 -14.37 1.64 9.02
N ALA A 11 -13.68 1.25 7.94
CA ALA A 11 -12.24 0.99 7.96
C ALA A 11 -11.49 2.00 7.09
N GLN A 12 -10.38 2.55 7.62
CA GLN A 12 -9.51 3.46 6.88
C GLN A 12 -8.13 2.82 6.69
N GLY A 13 -7.53 2.98 5.50
CA GLY A 13 -6.20 2.45 5.25
C GLY A 13 -5.54 3.02 3.99
N GLY A 14 -4.26 3.37 4.13
CA GLY A 14 -3.33 3.60 3.01
C GLY A 14 -2.27 2.50 2.94
N ASP A 15 -1.38 2.54 1.94
CA ASP A 15 -0.36 1.50 1.70
C ASP A 15 -0.99 0.08 1.73
N TRP A 16 -0.39 -0.93 2.37
CA TRP A 16 -0.99 -2.27 2.55
C TRP A 16 -2.37 -2.25 3.22
N GLY A 17 -2.66 -1.20 4.00
CA GLY A 17 -3.97 -0.97 4.58
C GLY A 17 -5.09 -0.92 3.54
N VAL A 18 -4.83 -0.48 2.30
CA VAL A 18 -5.85 -0.51 1.24
C VAL A 18 -6.33 -1.92 0.94
N SER A 19 -5.41 -2.89 0.90
CA SER A 19 -5.74 -4.29 0.66
C SER A 19 -6.47 -4.88 1.87
N ILE A 20 -6.06 -4.51 3.08
CA ILE A 20 -6.69 -4.98 4.32
C ILE A 20 -8.14 -4.48 4.41
N ILE A 21 -8.39 -3.17 4.25
CA ILE A 21 -9.76 -2.63 4.35
C ILE A 21 -10.66 -3.15 3.23
N ARG A 22 -10.12 -3.36 2.01
CA ARG A 22 -10.87 -3.99 0.93
C ARG A 22 -11.22 -5.43 1.26
N SER A 23 -10.28 -6.17 1.84
CA SER A 23 -10.52 -7.54 2.31
C SER A 23 -11.62 -7.58 3.38
N LEU A 24 -11.64 -6.63 4.32
CA LEU A 24 -12.73 -6.49 5.30
C LEU A 24 -14.08 -6.22 4.64
N ALA A 25 -14.13 -5.32 3.66
CA ALA A 25 -15.35 -5.03 2.91
C ALA A 25 -15.87 -6.22 2.09
N LEU A 26 -14.97 -7.06 1.57
CA LEU A 26 -15.33 -8.26 0.81
C LEU A 26 -15.81 -9.40 1.70
N GLN A 27 -15.19 -9.60 2.85
CA GLN A 27 -15.47 -10.73 3.74
C GLN A 27 -16.59 -10.45 4.74
N PHE A 28 -16.77 -9.19 5.15
CA PHE A 28 -17.74 -8.80 6.18
C PHE A 28 -18.64 -7.66 5.68
N PRO A 29 -19.35 -7.81 4.54
CA PRO A 29 -20.14 -6.73 3.97
C PRO A 29 -21.30 -6.27 4.87
N GLU A 30 -21.82 -7.15 5.75
CA GLU A 30 -22.89 -6.80 6.69
C GLU A 30 -22.40 -5.92 7.86
N SER A 31 -21.12 -6.05 8.24
CA SER A 31 -20.53 -5.30 9.35
C SER A 31 -19.67 -4.13 8.89
N CYS A 32 -18.96 -4.25 7.77
CA CYS A 32 -18.11 -3.20 7.21
C CYS A 32 -18.95 -2.28 6.31
N ILE A 33 -19.61 -1.29 6.88
CA ILE A 33 -20.54 -0.41 6.15
C ILE A 33 -19.83 0.63 5.26
N GLY A 34 -18.51 0.79 5.42
CA GLY A 34 -17.72 1.65 4.55
C GLY A 34 -16.22 1.47 4.69
N ILE A 35 -15.50 1.85 3.64
CA ILE A 35 -14.04 1.94 3.63
C ILE A 35 -13.58 3.29 3.12
N HIS A 36 -12.46 3.79 3.64
CA HIS A 36 -11.80 4.99 3.15
C HIS A 36 -10.31 4.74 2.87
N THR A 37 -9.82 5.18 1.72
CA THR A 37 -8.39 5.10 1.39
C THR A 37 -7.82 6.42 0.91
N ASN A 38 -6.59 6.71 1.32
CA ASN A 38 -5.76 7.78 0.78
C ASN A 38 -4.69 7.24 -0.21
N PHE A 39 -4.75 5.96 -0.55
CA PHE A 39 -3.83 5.28 -1.45
C PHE A 39 -4.60 4.47 -2.49
N ILE A 40 -4.56 4.94 -3.74
CA ILE A 40 -5.20 4.25 -4.87
C ILE A 40 -4.15 3.41 -5.57
N GLN A 41 -4.22 2.10 -5.40
CA GLN A 41 -3.44 1.16 -6.19
C GLN A 41 -4.19 0.88 -7.50
N ALA A 42 -3.69 1.41 -8.60
CA ALA A 42 -4.26 1.23 -9.93
C ALA A 42 -3.24 0.56 -10.85
N PHE A 43 -3.69 -0.48 -11.57
CA PHE A 43 -2.92 -1.18 -12.58
C PHE A 43 -3.40 -0.80 -13.97
N PRO A 44 -2.58 -1.00 -15.02
CA PRO A 44 -3.00 -0.78 -16.39
C PRO A 44 -4.32 -1.53 -16.69
N PRO A 45 -5.28 -0.90 -17.37
CA PRO A 45 -6.54 -1.55 -17.70
C PRO A 45 -6.29 -2.79 -18.56
N SER A 46 -6.84 -3.93 -18.15
CA SER A 46 -6.77 -5.16 -18.93
C SER A 46 -7.45 -4.96 -20.29
N PRO A 47 -6.79 -5.31 -21.42
CA PRO A 47 -7.41 -5.23 -22.75
C PRO A 47 -8.70 -6.07 -22.86
N LEU A 48 -8.76 -7.18 -22.13
CA LEU A 48 -9.89 -8.12 -22.16
C LEU A 48 -11.06 -7.62 -21.31
N GLN A 49 -10.79 -7.06 -20.13
CA GLN A 49 -11.84 -6.66 -19.19
C GLN A 49 -12.28 -5.19 -19.38
N HIS A 50 -11.37 -4.33 -19.85
CA HIS A 50 -11.56 -2.87 -19.90
C HIS A 50 -11.06 -2.25 -21.22
N PRO A 51 -11.47 -2.76 -22.40
CA PRO A 51 -10.94 -2.32 -23.70
C PRO A 51 -11.17 -0.82 -23.97
N LEU A 52 -12.33 -0.27 -23.57
CA LEU A 52 -12.66 1.14 -23.77
C LEU A 52 -11.80 2.07 -22.92
N ILE A 53 -11.51 1.68 -21.67
CA ILE A 53 -10.65 2.46 -20.77
C ILE A 53 -9.22 2.45 -21.29
N LEU A 54 -8.76 1.29 -21.78
CA LEU A 54 -7.45 1.19 -22.41
C LEU A 54 -7.34 2.04 -23.68
N LEU A 55 -8.36 2.03 -24.54
CA LEU A 55 -8.42 2.88 -25.74
C LEU A 55 -8.37 4.36 -25.37
N TRP A 56 -9.18 4.79 -24.41
CA TRP A 56 -9.19 6.16 -23.90
C TRP A 56 -7.80 6.58 -23.38
N LEU A 57 -7.11 5.69 -22.66
CA LEU A 57 -5.76 5.94 -22.16
C LEU A 57 -4.74 6.06 -23.31
N MET A 58 -4.84 5.20 -24.32
CA MET A 58 -3.96 5.22 -25.51
C MET A 58 -4.16 6.47 -26.36
N LEU A 59 -5.38 7.00 -26.45
CA LEU A 59 -5.68 8.27 -27.12
C LEU A 59 -5.10 9.48 -26.39
N GLY A 60 -4.56 9.31 -25.17
CA GLY A 60 -3.80 10.32 -24.47
C GLY A 60 -4.64 11.48 -23.95
N TRP A 61 -5.95 11.28 -23.79
CA TRP A 61 -6.94 12.25 -23.28
C TRP A 61 -6.82 12.51 -21.76
N LEU A 62 -5.59 12.50 -21.27
CA LEU A 62 -5.25 12.84 -19.90
C LEU A 62 -4.92 14.33 -19.82
N THR A 63 -5.42 14.98 -18.78
CA THR A 63 -4.98 16.32 -18.41
C THR A 63 -3.49 16.33 -18.10
N LEU A 64 -2.86 17.52 -18.16
CA LEU A 64 -1.45 17.66 -17.78
C LEU A 64 -1.18 17.19 -16.34
N SER A 65 -2.15 17.39 -15.44
CA SER A 65 -2.05 16.96 -14.04
C SER A 65 -2.01 15.44 -13.90
N GLU A 66 -2.83 14.72 -14.67
CA GLU A 66 -2.90 13.26 -14.69
C GLU A 66 -1.64 12.65 -15.34
N LYS A 67 -1.17 13.23 -16.45
CA LYS A 67 0.10 12.82 -17.08
C LYS A 67 1.27 12.93 -16.11
N ARG A 68 1.36 14.03 -15.35
CA ARG A 68 2.38 14.20 -14.30
C ARG A 68 2.26 13.16 -13.18
N ARG A 69 1.05 12.88 -12.71
CA ARG A 69 0.79 11.85 -11.68
C ARG A 69 1.22 10.46 -12.16
N MET A 70 0.83 10.09 -13.38
CA MET A 70 1.24 8.83 -14.00
C MET A 70 2.75 8.73 -14.20
N GLY A 71 3.40 9.83 -14.61
CA GLY A 71 4.86 9.88 -14.73
C GLY A 71 5.56 9.61 -13.39
N ARG A 72 5.09 10.24 -12.29
CA ARG A 72 5.61 9.97 -10.95
C ARG A 72 5.38 8.52 -10.52
N MET A 73 4.21 7.96 -10.81
CA MET A 73 3.90 6.55 -10.54
C MET A 73 4.86 5.62 -11.29
N GLN A 74 5.09 5.86 -12.59
CA GLN A 74 6.03 5.06 -13.39
C GLN A 74 7.47 5.16 -12.86
N GLN A 75 7.91 6.37 -12.53
CA GLN A 75 9.22 6.60 -11.92
C GLN A 75 9.37 5.81 -10.61
N TRP A 76 8.35 5.86 -9.74
CA TRP A 76 8.32 5.07 -8.50
C TRP A 76 8.46 3.57 -8.77
N PHE A 77 7.68 3.02 -9.70
CA PHE A 77 7.77 1.59 -10.04
C PHE A 77 9.15 1.19 -10.58
N GLN A 78 9.84 2.07 -11.30
CA GLN A 78 11.16 1.79 -11.88
C GLN A 78 12.30 1.91 -10.85
N SER A 79 12.25 2.93 -10.00
CA SER A 79 13.37 3.30 -9.11
C SER A 79 13.21 2.80 -7.67
N GLU A 80 11.99 2.78 -7.15
CA GLU A 80 11.76 2.67 -5.70
C GLU A 80 11.25 1.30 -5.26
N MET A 81 10.79 0.43 -6.17
CA MET A 81 10.15 -0.85 -5.80
C MET A 81 11.10 -1.98 -5.38
N ARG A 82 12.43 -1.78 -5.44
CA ARG A 82 13.41 -2.87 -5.19
C ARG A 82 13.37 -3.42 -3.77
N TYR A 83 13.02 -2.59 -2.79
CA TYR A 83 12.80 -3.05 -1.41
C TYR A 83 11.69 -4.11 -1.33
N ALA A 84 10.58 -3.90 -2.05
CA ALA A 84 9.45 -4.83 -2.08
C ALA A 84 9.84 -6.16 -2.75
N PHE A 85 10.67 -6.14 -3.80
CA PHE A 85 11.15 -7.36 -4.45
C PHE A 85 12.00 -8.24 -3.54
N ILE A 86 12.94 -7.65 -2.78
CA ILE A 86 13.77 -8.44 -1.86
C ILE A 86 12.95 -8.96 -0.67
N GLN A 87 12.06 -8.14 -0.11
CA GLN A 87 11.15 -8.57 0.96
C GLN A 87 10.17 -9.64 0.48
N GLY A 88 9.69 -9.53 -0.77
CA GLY A 88 8.79 -10.49 -1.40
C GLY A 88 9.43 -11.85 -1.71
N THR A 89 10.75 -11.91 -1.89
CA THR A 89 11.45 -13.15 -2.29
C THR A 89 12.23 -13.79 -1.15
N LYS A 90 12.96 -12.97 -0.37
CA LYS A 90 13.86 -13.40 0.70
C LYS A 90 13.62 -12.56 1.97
N PRO A 91 12.42 -12.61 2.59
CA PRO A 91 12.10 -11.80 3.76
C PRO A 91 12.96 -12.15 4.98
N GLN A 92 13.26 -13.43 5.20
CA GLN A 92 14.03 -13.85 6.38
C GLN A 92 15.49 -13.37 6.32
N PRO A 93 16.26 -13.58 5.23
CA PRO A 93 17.63 -13.09 5.15
C PRO A 93 17.75 -11.57 5.26
N VAL A 94 16.89 -10.80 4.58
CA VAL A 94 16.95 -9.33 4.67
C VAL A 94 16.62 -8.86 6.09
N SER A 95 15.66 -9.49 6.76
CA SER A 95 15.28 -9.12 8.12
C SER A 95 16.39 -9.38 9.12
N TYR A 96 17.17 -10.46 8.98
CA TYR A 96 18.32 -10.69 9.86
C TYR A 96 19.34 -9.56 9.78
N GLY A 97 19.70 -9.12 8.57
CA GLY A 97 20.62 -7.99 8.41
C GLY A 97 20.07 -6.66 8.95
N LEU A 98 18.77 -6.42 8.80
CA LEU A 98 18.12 -5.21 9.32
C LEU A 98 17.99 -5.23 10.85
N LEU A 99 17.71 -6.38 11.46
CA LEU A 99 17.56 -6.51 12.91
C LEU A 99 18.92 -6.48 13.64
N ASP A 100 19.98 -6.97 13.00
CA ASP A 100 21.35 -6.94 13.56
C ASP A 100 21.96 -5.53 13.58
N SER A 101 21.43 -4.60 12.76
CA SER A 101 21.95 -3.23 12.63
C SER A 101 20.85 -2.17 12.77
N PRO A 102 20.76 -1.49 13.92
CA PRO A 102 19.82 -0.38 14.11
C PRO A 102 20.00 0.75 13.08
N VAL A 103 21.24 1.03 12.69
CA VAL A 103 21.56 2.01 11.64
C VAL A 103 21.11 1.50 10.27
N GLY A 104 21.24 0.20 10.01
CA GLY A 104 20.72 -0.44 8.81
C GLY A 104 19.20 -0.34 8.70
N MET A 105 18.48 -0.67 9.78
CA MET A 105 17.02 -0.49 9.84
C MET A 105 16.61 0.97 9.66
N LEU A 106 17.30 1.90 10.33
CA LEU A 106 17.05 3.34 10.20
C LEU A 106 17.20 3.79 8.75
N ALA A 107 18.31 3.43 8.09
CA ALA A 107 18.55 3.79 6.70
C ALA A 107 17.49 3.18 5.77
N TRP A 108 17.12 1.91 5.99
CA TRP A 108 16.12 1.20 5.21
C TRP A 108 14.74 1.86 5.28
N LEU A 109 14.31 2.29 6.47
CA LEU A 109 13.05 3.00 6.67
C LEU A 109 13.12 4.44 6.18
N TYR A 110 14.18 5.17 6.53
CA TYR A 110 14.32 6.58 6.19
C TYR A 110 14.34 6.83 4.68
N ASP A 111 14.92 5.91 3.90
CA ASP A 111 14.87 5.95 2.43
C ASP A 111 13.43 6.13 1.91
N LYS A 112 12.46 5.39 2.48
CA LYS A 112 11.04 5.50 2.09
C LYS A 112 10.33 6.66 2.73
N LEU A 113 10.62 6.96 4.00
CA LEU A 113 10.07 8.14 4.68
C LEU A 113 10.46 9.43 3.95
N HIS A 114 11.68 9.51 3.42
CA HIS A 114 12.14 10.65 2.65
C HIS A 114 11.50 10.72 1.25
N ALA A 115 11.37 9.59 0.56
CA ALA A 115 10.84 9.55 -0.80
C ALA A 115 9.31 9.76 -0.90
N LEU A 116 8.55 9.42 0.15
CA LEU A 116 7.08 9.38 0.13
C LEU A 116 6.38 10.62 0.73
N VAL A 117 7.12 11.69 1.01
CA VAL A 117 6.55 12.93 1.57
C VAL A 117 6.43 14.05 0.55
N ALA A 118 5.57 15.03 0.87
CA ALA A 118 5.43 16.23 0.06
C ALA A 118 6.74 17.04 0.02
N PRO A 119 7.03 17.76 -1.08
CA PRO A 119 8.20 18.62 -1.18
C PRO A 119 8.29 19.60 0.00
N GLY A 120 9.46 19.68 0.64
CA GLY A 120 9.70 20.56 1.77
C GLY A 120 9.25 20.01 3.13
N PHE A 121 8.54 18.87 3.17
CA PHE A 121 8.23 18.19 4.42
C PHE A 121 9.52 17.62 5.02
N LYS A 122 9.68 17.78 6.34
CA LYS A 122 10.80 17.23 7.09
C LYS A 122 10.26 16.42 8.26
N TRP A 123 10.68 15.17 8.36
CA TRP A 123 10.35 14.34 9.50
C TRP A 123 11.07 14.84 10.75
N ASP A 124 10.35 14.79 11.87
CA ASP A 124 10.97 14.88 13.19
C ASP A 124 11.86 13.66 13.41
N LYS A 125 13.08 13.89 13.88
CA LYS A 125 14.07 12.83 14.13
C LYS A 125 13.55 11.84 15.17
N GLU A 126 12.87 12.33 16.20
CA GLU A 126 12.33 11.47 17.26
C GLU A 126 11.26 10.53 16.72
N VAL A 127 10.44 10.99 15.77
CA VAL A 127 9.44 10.14 15.11
C VAL A 127 10.11 9.04 14.28
N VAL A 128 11.15 9.38 13.50
CA VAL A 128 11.89 8.40 12.70
C VAL A 128 12.58 7.37 13.58
N ILE A 129 13.20 7.80 14.67
CA ILE A 129 13.85 6.91 15.65
C ILE A 129 12.81 6.00 16.30
N THR A 130 11.68 6.56 16.75
CA THR A 130 10.59 5.80 17.37
C THR A 130 10.08 4.70 16.44
N TRP A 131 9.82 5.02 15.18
CA TRP A 131 9.35 4.04 14.20
C TRP A 131 10.41 2.98 13.92
N THR A 132 11.68 3.37 13.82
CA THR A 132 12.78 2.43 13.66
C THR A 132 12.87 1.46 14.84
N MET A 133 12.75 1.96 16.07
CA MET A 133 12.75 1.14 17.27
C MET A 133 11.56 0.18 17.32
N MET A 134 10.37 0.59 16.89
CA MET A 134 9.21 -0.30 16.80
C MET A 134 9.47 -1.50 15.88
N TYR A 135 10.23 -1.33 14.79
CA TYR A 135 10.61 -2.43 13.91
C TYR A 135 11.65 -3.34 14.56
N ILE A 136 12.67 -2.78 15.21
CA ILE A 136 13.74 -3.55 15.86
C ILE A 136 13.22 -4.37 17.04
N LEU A 137 12.45 -3.75 17.93
CA LEU A 137 11.94 -4.38 19.16
C LEU A 137 10.94 -5.51 18.90
N SER A 138 10.37 -5.58 17.69
CA SER A 138 9.51 -6.70 17.30
C SER A 138 10.29 -8.00 17.12
N GLU A 139 11.60 -7.92 16.89
CA GLU A 139 12.55 -9.04 16.73
C GLU A 139 12.10 -10.11 15.71
N ASN A 140 11.28 -9.72 14.72
CA ASN A 140 10.75 -10.66 13.74
C ASN A 140 10.74 -10.10 12.31
N ALA A 141 10.69 -11.02 11.36
CA ALA A 141 10.67 -10.74 9.93
C ALA A 141 9.27 -10.36 9.39
N GLY A 142 8.28 -10.11 10.27
CA GLY A 142 6.88 -9.87 9.89
C GLY A 142 6.72 -8.69 8.94
N HIS A 143 7.50 -7.62 9.15
CA HIS A 143 7.54 -6.44 8.30
C HIS A 143 7.88 -6.76 6.84
N ALA A 144 8.79 -7.72 6.58
CA ALA A 144 9.17 -8.14 5.24
C ALA A 144 8.31 -9.30 4.73
N ARG A 145 7.89 -10.21 5.63
CA ARG A 145 7.14 -11.43 5.26
C ARG A 145 5.79 -11.11 4.62
N LEU A 146 5.14 -10.02 5.03
CA LEU A 146 3.91 -9.54 4.40
C LEU A 146 4.05 -9.46 2.86
N TYR A 147 5.17 -8.93 2.36
CA TYR A 147 5.42 -8.83 0.93
C TYR A 147 5.45 -10.20 0.26
N LYS A 148 6.10 -11.19 0.89
CA LYS A 148 6.21 -12.54 0.33
C LYS A 148 4.85 -13.22 0.25
N GLU A 149 4.05 -13.11 1.30
CA GLU A 149 2.76 -13.81 1.39
C GLU A 149 1.67 -13.11 0.54
N SER A 150 1.79 -11.79 0.32
CA SER A 150 0.70 -11.01 -0.30
C SER A 150 0.98 -10.52 -1.73
N MET A 151 2.22 -10.26 -2.14
CA MET A 151 2.49 -9.63 -3.46
C MET A 151 1.99 -10.45 -4.65
N GLN A 152 1.90 -11.78 -4.52
CA GLN A 152 1.48 -12.67 -5.60
C GLN A 152 -0.04 -12.86 -5.68
N THR A 153 -0.74 -12.71 -4.55
CA THR A 153 -2.15 -13.11 -4.41
C THR A 153 -3.09 -11.91 -4.27
N VAL A 154 -2.63 -10.84 -3.62
CA VAL A 154 -3.49 -9.70 -3.24
C VAL A 154 -4.22 -9.08 -4.42
N GLN A 155 -3.60 -9.09 -5.60
CA GLN A 155 -4.21 -8.55 -6.81
C GLN A 155 -5.51 -9.30 -7.15
N HIS A 156 -5.42 -10.61 -7.33
CA HIS A 156 -6.56 -11.43 -7.75
C HIS A 156 -7.54 -11.71 -6.62
N GLU A 157 -7.05 -11.84 -5.39
CA GLU A 157 -7.89 -12.20 -4.25
C GLU A 157 -8.65 -11.00 -3.66
N VAL A 158 -8.16 -9.77 -3.85
CA VAL A 158 -8.71 -8.57 -3.21
C VAL A 158 -8.90 -7.40 -4.19
N MET A 159 -7.89 -7.05 -4.98
CA MET A 159 -7.92 -5.82 -5.77
C MET A 159 -8.83 -5.93 -7.00
N ASP A 160 -8.84 -7.06 -7.69
CA ASP A 160 -9.69 -7.32 -8.87
C ASP A 160 -11.16 -7.56 -8.49
N LYS A 161 -11.43 -7.90 -7.23
CA LYS A 161 -12.79 -8.19 -6.77
C LYS A 161 -13.62 -6.92 -6.60
N LYS A 162 -14.89 -6.99 -6.98
CA LYS A 162 -15.85 -5.91 -6.78
C LYS A 162 -16.40 -5.98 -5.36
N ILE A 163 -16.33 -4.84 -4.67
CA ILE A 163 -16.98 -4.64 -3.38
C ILE A 163 -18.50 -4.54 -3.63
N THR A 164 -19.31 -5.09 -2.72
CA THR A 164 -20.78 -4.97 -2.81
C THR A 164 -21.22 -3.50 -2.76
N LYS A 165 -22.41 -3.22 -3.30
CA LYS A 165 -22.98 -1.87 -3.31
C LYS A 165 -23.34 -1.36 -1.91
N ASP A 166 -23.51 -2.26 -0.96
CA ASP A 166 -23.89 -1.95 0.42
C ASP A 166 -22.74 -1.34 1.24
N VAL A 167 -21.50 -1.45 0.75
CA VAL A 167 -20.32 -0.87 1.39
C VAL A 167 -19.92 0.42 0.69
N THR A 168 -19.95 1.54 1.41
CA THR A 168 -19.55 2.84 0.87
C THR A 168 -18.04 2.92 0.69
N VAL A 169 -17.56 3.41 -0.46
CA VAL A 169 -16.12 3.58 -0.74
C VAL A 169 -15.76 5.06 -0.84
N GLY A 170 -14.97 5.54 0.12
CA GLY A 170 -14.38 6.87 0.14
C GLY A 170 -12.93 6.87 -0.33
N VAL A 171 -12.53 7.90 -1.08
CA VAL A 171 -11.16 8.05 -1.57
C VAL A 171 -10.69 9.49 -1.42
N THR A 172 -9.55 9.69 -0.76
CA THR A 172 -8.86 10.99 -0.75
C THR A 172 -7.77 11.01 -1.81
N ARG A 173 -7.79 12.04 -2.67
CA ARG A 173 -6.75 12.31 -3.66
C ARG A 173 -5.77 13.34 -3.09
N LEU A 174 -4.58 12.91 -2.71
CA LEU A 174 -3.46 13.77 -2.28
C LEU A 174 -2.67 14.29 -3.49
#